data_AF-A0A2G2B5D9-F1
#
_entry.id   AF-A0A2G2B5D9-F1
#
_cell.length_a   1.000
_cell.length_b   1.000
_cell.length_c   1.000
_cell.angle_alpha   90.00
_cell.angle_beta   90.00
_cell.angle_gamma   90.00
#
_symmetry.space_group_name_H-M   'P 1'
#
loop_
_entity.id
_entity.type
_entity.pdbx_description
1 polymer ?
#
loop_
_entity_poly.entity_id
_entity_poly.type
_entity_poly.pdbx_seq_one_letter_code
_entity_poly.pdbx_strand_id
1 'polypeptide(L)' 'MPRPTLEVADIFRAHGPVWRAANKGHISLTQLKVMSAIERCRTAALGGHVARCADCAHEHIAYNSCRNRHCPKCQ' A
#
# COMPACT_ATOMS: atom_id res chain seq x y z
N MET A 1 15.38 -5.63 -6.51
CA MET A 1 14.67 -5.09 -7.68
C MET A 1 14.50 -3.59 -7.50
N PRO A 2 14.76 -2.76 -8.51
CA PRO A 2 14.50 -1.34 -8.43
C PRO A 2 13.01 -1.10 -8.17
N ARG A 3 12.69 -0.12 -7.33
CA ARG A 3 11.30 0.27 -7.09
C ARG A 3 10.69 0.77 -8.41
N PRO A 4 9.49 0.31 -8.79
CA PRO A 4 8.77 0.88 -9.92
C PRO A 4 8.59 2.39 -9.73
N THR A 5 8.65 3.14 -10.82
CA THR A 5 8.33 4.58 -10.83
C THR A 5 6.85 4.85 -10.58
N LEU A 6 5.99 3.85 -10.80
CA LEU A 6 4.55 3.91 -10.57
C LEU A 6 4.06 2.60 -9.96
N GLU A 7 3.34 2.67 -8.85
CA GLU A 7 2.68 1.54 -8.21
C GLU A 7 1.16 1.58 -8.44
N VAL A 8 0.47 0.42 -8.40
CA VAL A 8 -1.01 0.37 -8.45
C VAL A 8 -1.64 1.20 -7.33
N ALA A 9 -0.96 1.30 -6.18
CA ALA A 9 -1.40 2.13 -5.07
C ALA A 9 -1.46 3.62 -5.45
N ASP A 10 -0.58 4.11 -6.32
CA ASP A 10 -0.58 5.49 -6.81
C ASP A 10 -1.80 5.75 -7.70
N ILE A 11 -2.11 4.81 -8.59
CA ILE A 11 -3.31 4.87 -9.45
C ILE A 11 -4.59 4.90 -8.60
N PHE A 12 -4.68 4.03 -7.59
CA PHE A 12 -5.83 4.01 -6.68
C PHE A 12 -5.96 5.28 -5.84
N ARG A 13 -4.85 5.86 -5.37
CA ARG A 13 -4.89 7.14 -4.65
C ARG A 13 -5.35 8.29 -5.56
N ALA A 14 -4.83 8.36 -6.78
CA ALA A 14 -5.14 9.45 -7.70
C ALA A 14 -6.54 9.36 -8.31
N HIS A 15 -6.99 8.15 -8.69
CA HIS A 15 -8.21 7.97 -9.49
C HIS A 15 -9.27 7.09 -8.81
N GLY A 16 -8.90 6.32 -7.78
CA GLY A 16 -9.77 5.38 -7.10
C GLY A 16 -11.03 6.00 -6.50
N PRO A 17 -10.99 7.17 -5.82
CA PRO A 17 -12.20 7.79 -5.27
C PRO A 17 -13.28 8.07 -6.32
N VAL A 18 -12.90 8.71 -7.44
CA VAL A 18 -13.84 9.04 -8.53
C VAL A 18 -14.36 7.77 -9.20
N TRP A 19 -13.46 6.81 -9.50
CA TRP A 19 -13.85 5.57 -10.14
C TRP A 19 -14.79 4.71 -9.27
N ARG A 20 -14.54 4.61 -7.96
CA ARG A 20 -15.41 3.90 -7.02
C ARG A 20 -16.80 4.55 -6.91
N ALA A 21 -16.87 5.87 -6.93
CA ALA A 21 -18.14 6.59 -6.92
C ALA A 21 -18.96 6.31 -8.19
N ALA A 22 -18.31 6.37 -9.36
CA ALA A 22 -18.96 6.10 -10.65
C ALA A 22 -19.43 4.64 -10.81
N ASN A 23 -18.79 3.69 -10.12
CA ASN A 23 -19.08 2.26 -10.20
C ASN A 23 -19.76 1.70 -8.94
N LYS A 24 -20.42 2.56 -8.16
CA LYS A 24 -21.11 2.15 -6.93
C LYS A 24 -22.17 1.09 -7.25
N GLY A 25 -22.18 0.00 -6.47
CA GLY A 25 -23.08 -1.15 -6.69
C GLY A 25 -22.55 -2.21 -7.66
N HIS A 26 -21.54 -1.88 -8.47
CA HIS A 26 -20.90 -2.82 -9.40
C HIS A 26 -19.60 -3.43 -8.86
N ILE A 27 -19.10 -2.92 -7.72
CA ILE A 27 -17.87 -3.38 -7.09
C ILE A 27 -18.23 -4.13 -5.80
N SER A 28 -17.76 -5.38 -5.69
CA SER A 28 -17.94 -6.17 -4.48
C SER A 28 -17.16 -5.59 -3.29
N LEU A 29 -17.64 -5.87 -2.07
CA LEU A 29 -16.94 -5.49 -0.84
C LEU A 29 -15.51 -6.05 -0.79
N THR A 30 -15.28 -7.25 -1.33
CA THR A 30 -13.95 -7.87 -1.40
C THR A 30 -13.00 -7.08 -2.29
N GLN A 31 -13.45 -6.63 -3.47
CA GLN A 31 -12.65 -5.78 -4.35
C GLN A 31 -12.31 -4.45 -3.68
N LEU A 32 -13.29 -3.81 -3.00
CA LEU A 32 -13.04 -2.58 -2.24
C LEU A 32 -11.98 -2.79 -1.15
N LYS A 33 -12.05 -3.89 -0.39
CA LYS A 33 -11.04 -4.24 0.62
C LYS A 33 -9.65 -4.47 0.02
N VAL A 34 -9.56 -5.07 -1.17
CA VAL A 34 -8.28 -5.25 -1.89
C VAL A 34 -7.70 -3.88 -2.27
N MET A 35 -8.53 -2.97 -2.82
CA MET A 35 -8.08 -1.61 -3.14
C MET A 35 -7.53 -0.88 -1.90
N SER A 36 -8.27 -0.88 -0.78
CA SER A 36 -7.82 -0.25 0.46
C SER A 36 -6.58 -0.93 1.07
N ALA A 37 -6.39 -2.23 0.85
CA ALA A 37 -5.20 -2.94 1.29
C ALA A 37 -3.97 -2.53 0.47
N ILE A 38 -4.12 -2.38 -0.85
CA ILE A 38 -3.06 -1.93 -1.75
C ILE A 38 -2.67 -0.48 -1.45
N GLU A 39 -3.63 0.42 -1.26
CA GLU A 39 -3.39 1.84 -0.92
C GLU A 39 -2.57 2.01 0.37
N ARG A 40 -2.76 1.15 1.38
CA ARG A 40 -2.08 1.23 2.69
C ARG A 40 -0.79 0.42 2.79
N CYS A 41 -0.47 -0.39 1.77
CA CYS A 41 0.65 -1.33 1.84
C CYS A 41 2.01 -0.62 1.97
N ARG A 42 2.83 -1.04 2.95
CA ARG A 42 4.16 -0.46 3.23
C ARG A 42 4.09 1.06 3.50
N THR A 43 3.07 1.47 4.27
CA THR A 43 2.92 2.84 4.78
C THR A 43 2.81 2.83 6.30
N ALA A 44 2.97 4.01 6.92
CA ALA A 44 2.79 4.17 8.37
C ALA A 44 1.40 3.71 8.87
N ALA A 45 0.38 3.68 8.01
CA ALA A 45 -0.96 3.24 8.36
C ALA A 45 -1.06 1.76 8.80
N LEU A 46 -0.05 0.93 8.49
CA LEU A 46 0.03 -0.46 8.93
C LEU A 46 1.09 -0.68 10.01
N GLY A 47 1.67 0.40 10.54
CA GLY A 47 2.82 0.34 11.44
C GLY A 47 4.09 -0.13 10.73
N GLY A 48 5.14 -0.30 11.52
CA GLY A 48 6.43 -0.74 11.03
C GLY A 48 7.46 -0.85 12.16
N HIS A 49 8.70 -1.06 11.76
CA HIS A 49 9.84 -1.16 12.66
C HIS A 49 10.82 -0.04 12.35
N VAL A 50 11.44 0.49 13.40
CA VAL A 50 12.56 1.42 13.30
C VAL A 50 13.80 0.67 13.79
N ALA A 51 14.79 0.52 12.92
CA ALA A 51 16.10 0.01 13.28
C ALA A 51 17.07 1.18 13.31
N ARG A 52 17.85 1.30 14.38
CA ARG A 52 18.88 2.34 14.51
C ARG A 52 20.26 1.69 14.51
N CYS A 53 21.15 2.19 13.67
CA CYS A 53 22.54 1.77 13.67
C CYS A 53 23.22 2.23 14.97
N ALA A 54 23.91 1.32 15.65
CA ALA A 54 24.63 1.64 16.88
C ALA A 54 25.84 2.57 16.64
N ASP A 55 26.48 2.46 15.47
CA ASP A 55 27.74 3.16 15.17
C ASP A 55 27.54 4.58 14.63
N CYS A 56 26.51 4.80 13.80
CA CYS A 56 26.29 6.10 13.13
C CYS A 56 24.92 6.75 13.43
N ALA A 57 24.11 6.14 14.31
CA ALA A 57 22.76 6.58 14.66
C ALA A 57 21.76 6.68 13.50
N HIS A 58 22.11 6.23 12.29
CA HIS A 58 21.19 6.22 11.15
C HIS A 58 19.97 5.34 11.45
N GLU A 59 18.78 5.87 11.14
CA GLU A 59 17.50 5.18 11.34
C GLU A 59 16.96 4.65 10.02
N HIS A 60 16.62 3.37 10.00
CA HIS A 60 15.97 2.70 8.89
C HIS A 60 14.56 2.29 9.29
N ILE A 61 13.57 2.79 8.56
CA ILE A 61 12.15 2.52 8.81
C ILE A 61 11.65 1.46 7.81
N ALA A 62 11.11 0.37 8.33
CA ALA A 62 10.49 -0.70 7.54
C ALA A 62 9.00 -0.80 7.86
N TYR A 63 8.13 -0.37 6.95
CA TYR A 63 6.69 -0.49 7.12
C TYR A 63 6.16 -1.90 6.82
N ASN A 64 5.10 -2.30 7.51
CA ASN A 64 4.47 -3.60 7.37
C ASN A 64 3.75 -3.76 6.01
N SER A 65 3.73 -4.99 5.51
CA SER A 65 2.98 -5.33 4.30
C SER A 65 1.48 -5.46 4.60
N CYS A 66 0.62 -5.28 3.59
CA CYS A 66 -0.83 -5.45 3.77
C CYS A 66 -1.26 -6.92 3.84
N ARG A 67 -0.34 -7.87 3.57
CA ARG A 67 -0.57 -9.33 3.55
C ARG A 67 -1.70 -9.79 2.63
N ASN A 68 -2.12 -8.97 1.67
CA ASN A 68 -3.14 -9.35 0.69
C ASN A 68 -2.46 -9.98 -0.53
N ARG A 69 -2.85 -11.21 -0.88
CA ARG A 69 -2.32 -11.98 -2.02
C ARG A 69 -2.46 -11.29 -3.38
N HIS A 70 -3.36 -10.32 -3.51
CA HIS A 70 -3.58 -9.58 -4.76
C HIS A 70 -2.77 -8.28 -4.85
N CYS A 71 -1.96 -7.94 -3.84
CA CYS A 71 -1.14 -6.74 -3.85
C CYS A 71 0.18 -6.99 -4.59
N PRO A 72 0.44 -6.32 -5.75
CA PRO A 72 1.69 -6.53 -6.50
C PRO A 72 2.95 -6.14 -5.73
N LYS A 73 2.82 -5.27 -4.72
CA LYS A 73 3.92 -4.88 -3.83
C LYS A 73 4.27 -5.95 -2.77
N CYS A 74 3.37 -6.91 -2.55
CA CYS A 74 3.53 -7.99 -1.57
C CYS A 74 3.88 -9.35 -2.21
N GLN A 75 3.61 -9.52 -3.50
CA GLN A 75 4.03 -10.68 -4.29
C GLN A 75 5.52 -10.57 -4.59
#